data_AF-A0A0F9BKD4-F1
#
_entry.id   AF-A0A0F9BKD4-F1
#
_cell.length_a   1.000
_cell.length_b   1.000
_cell.length_c   1.000
_cell.angle_alpha   90.00
_cell.angle_beta   90.00
_cell.angle_gamma   90.00
#
_symmetry.space_group_name_H-M   'P 1'
#
loop_
_entity.id
_entity.type
_entity.pdbx_description
1 polymer ?
#
loop_
_entity_poly.entity_id
_entity_poly.type
_entity_poly.pdbx_seq_one_letter_code
_entity_poly.pdbx_strand_id
1 'polypeptide(L)'
;MKKNLTDKQVQAYLLVSGEHGGLSTDEAAKRMLITSQAVNRLLSRAKKICPKLFPLLTKQEADVKALYALGWSNEDIADKLQVSLSRISQITGSINEKQGTVCGRPIKMLSYHPWMDGHVKMKF
;
A
#
# COMPACT_ATOMS: atom_id res chain seq x y z
N MET A 1 13.24 -15.45 22.58
CA MET A 1 12.67 -14.98 21.30
C MET A 1 13.44 -13.74 20.86
N LYS A 2 14.13 -13.76 19.71
CA LYS A 2 14.89 -12.59 19.23
C LYS A 2 13.91 -11.44 18.97
N LYS A 3 13.94 -10.40 19.81
CA LYS A 3 13.30 -9.11 19.52
C LYS A 3 14.02 -8.51 18.32
N ASN A 4 13.54 -8.82 17.10
CA ASN A 4 14.19 -8.34 15.89
C ASN A 4 14.01 -6.82 15.73
N LEU A 5 12.95 -6.23 16.29
CA LEU A 5 12.77 -4.78 16.36
C LEU A 5 13.04 -4.25 17.75
N THR A 6 13.66 -3.07 17.79
CA THR A 6 13.80 -2.28 19.01
C THR A 6 12.48 -1.66 19.43
N ASP A 7 12.27 -1.43 20.72
CA ASP A 7 11.01 -0.89 21.24
C ASP A 7 10.66 0.48 20.60
N LYS A 8 11.67 1.30 20.27
CA LYS A 8 11.49 2.55 19.52
C LYS A 8 10.97 2.35 18.08
N GLN A 9 11.42 1.30 17.40
CA GLN A 9 10.93 0.98 16.06
C GLN A 9 9.50 0.45 16.09
N VAL A 10 9.18 -0.37 17.09
CA VAL A 10 7.81 -0.85 17.33
C VAL A 10 6.88 0.34 17.61
N GLN A 11 7.29 1.25 18.49
CA GLN A 11 6.51 2.46 18.80
C GLN A 11 6.30 3.34 17.56
N ALA A 12 7.34 3.58 16.76
CA ALA A 12 7.20 4.34 15.52
C ALA A 12 6.25 3.66 14.52
N TYR A 13 6.31 2.33 14.41
CA TYR A 13 5.40 1.56 13.57
C TYR A 13 3.95 1.67 14.04
N LEU A 14 3.69 1.47 15.33
CA LEU A 14 2.34 1.55 15.91
C LEU A 14 1.74 2.95 15.74
N LEU A 15 2.53 4.02 15.85
CA LEU A 15 2.00 5.37 15.69
C LEU A 15 1.60 5.69 14.25
N VAL A 16 2.38 5.21 13.27
CA VAL A 16 2.19 5.55 11.85
C VAL A 16 1.30 4.54 11.12
N SER A 17 1.21 3.30 11.59
CA SER A 17 0.36 2.28 10.97
C SER A 17 -1.11 2.67 11.04
N GLY A 18 -1.80 2.62 9.89
CA GLY A 18 -3.24 2.83 9.79
C GLY A 18 -4.04 1.92 10.73
N GLU A 19 -3.55 0.71 10.99
CA GLU A 19 -4.18 -0.27 11.90
C GLU A 19 -4.24 0.22 13.36
N HIS A 20 -3.43 1.21 13.74
CA HIS A 20 -3.30 1.72 15.11
C HIS A 20 -3.55 3.22 15.23
N GLY A 21 -4.23 3.80 14.24
CA GLY A 21 -4.64 5.22 14.24
C GLY A 21 -4.06 6.04 13.11
N GLY A 22 -2.98 5.57 12.47
CA GLY A 22 -2.47 6.13 11.21
C GLY A 22 -2.06 7.60 11.29
N LEU A 23 -1.27 7.97 12.29
CA LEU A 23 -0.78 9.36 12.42
C LEU A 23 0.19 9.69 11.29
N SER A 24 0.25 10.98 10.94
CA SER A 24 1.31 11.48 10.08
C SER A 24 2.68 11.29 10.74
N THR A 25 3.74 11.20 9.93
CA THR A 25 5.11 11.09 10.45
C THR A 25 5.51 12.27 11.33
N ASP A 26 4.92 13.45 11.08
CA ASP A 26 5.19 14.66 11.87
C ASP A 26 4.47 14.62 13.23
N GLU A 27 3.24 14.11 13.30
CA GLU A 27 2.55 13.91 14.57
C GLU A 27 3.18 12.79 15.39
N ALA A 28 3.59 11.69 14.75
CA ALA A 28 4.33 10.61 15.40
C ALA A 28 5.67 11.15 15.95
N ALA A 29 6.36 12.01 15.20
CA ALA A 29 7.58 12.67 15.63
C ALA A 29 7.37 13.54 16.88
N LYS A 30 6.29 14.35 16.90
CA LYS A 30 5.90 15.13 18.09
C LYS A 30 5.65 14.25 19.30
N ARG A 31 4.92 13.13 19.15
CA ARG A 31 4.64 12.20 20.27
C ARG A 31 5.90 11.48 20.76
N MET A 32 6.83 11.18 19.88
CA MET A 32 8.09 10.51 20.22
C MET A 32 9.20 11.48 20.65
N LEU A 33 8.96 12.79 20.62
CA LEU A 33 9.95 13.84 20.91
C LEU A 33 11.21 13.72 20.04
N ILE A 34 11.04 13.37 18.77
CA ILE A 34 12.13 13.26 17.78
C ILE A 34 11.76 13.99 16.50
N THR A 35 12.69 14.07 15.54
CA THR A 35 12.41 14.65 14.22
C THR A 35 11.68 13.65 13.32
N SER A 36 10.87 14.14 12.38
CA SER A 36 10.19 13.30 11.39
C SER A 36 11.18 12.51 10.53
N GLN A 37 12.36 13.07 10.25
CA GLN A 37 13.44 12.35 9.59
C GLN A 37 13.93 11.16 10.43
N ALA A 38 14.00 11.28 11.76
CA ALA A 38 14.38 10.18 12.65
C ALA A 38 13.30 9.07 12.66
N VAL A 39 12.01 9.42 12.66
CA VAL A 39 10.90 8.46 12.50
C VAL A 39 11.04 7.69 11.19
N ASN A 40 11.26 8.39 10.08
CA ASN A 40 11.45 7.77 8.77
C ASN A 40 12.67 6.83 8.72
N ARG A 41 13.76 7.18 9.40
CA ARG A 41 14.92 6.29 9.56
C ARG A 41 14.59 5.04 10.38
N LEU A 42 13.83 5.17 11.46
CA LEU A 42 13.38 4.05 12.28
C LEU A 42 12.51 3.09 11.45
N LEU A 43 11.52 3.63 10.73
CA LEU A 43 10.64 2.85 9.84
C LEU A 43 11.42 2.18 8.70
N SER A 44 12.38 2.89 8.09
CA SER A 44 13.21 2.31 7.02
C SER A 44 14.07 1.14 7.52
N ARG A 45 14.61 1.24 8.74
CA ARG A 45 15.34 0.13 9.37
C ARG A 45 14.40 -1.02 9.73
N ALA A 46 13.23 -0.72 10.28
CA ALA A 46 12.19 -1.71 10.57
C ALA A 46 11.78 -2.48 9.31
N LYS A 47 11.62 -1.79 8.17
CA LYS A 47 11.31 -2.40 6.86
C LYS A 47 12.39 -3.38 6.39
N LYS A 48 13.67 -3.06 6.60
CA LYS A 48 14.77 -3.98 6.27
C LYS A 48 14.77 -5.23 7.13
N ILE A 49 14.39 -5.10 8.40
CA ILE A 49 14.37 -6.23 9.35
C ILE A 49 13.12 -7.11 9.15
N CYS A 50 11.96 -6.49 9.01
CA CYS A 50 10.67 -7.17 8.86
C CYS A 50 9.90 -6.58 7.68
N PRO A 51 10.25 -6.95 6.44
CA PRO A 51 9.59 -6.43 5.24
C PRO A 51 8.11 -6.80 5.18
N LYS A 52 7.70 -7.91 5.81
CA LYS A 52 6.30 -8.39 5.86
C LYS A 52 5.34 -7.42 6.57
N LEU A 53 5.85 -6.54 7.44
CA LEU A 53 5.04 -5.51 8.11
C LEU A 53 4.77 -4.29 7.22
N PHE A 54 5.39 -4.25 6.04
CA PHE A 54 5.26 -3.18 5.06
C PHE A 54 4.59 -3.75 3.81
N PRO A 55 3.77 -2.97 3.09
CA PRO A 55 3.57 -1.52 3.16
C PRO A 55 2.77 -1.01 4.38
N LEU A 56 3.08 0.21 4.83
CA LEU A 56 2.23 0.90 5.81
C LEU A 56 0.97 1.38 5.09
N LEU A 57 -0.18 0.95 5.60
CA LEU A 57 -1.48 1.43 5.15
C LEU A 57 -1.81 2.73 5.87
N THR A 58 -2.45 3.66 5.15
CA THR A 58 -3.09 4.82 5.77
C THR A 58 -4.29 4.36 6.59
N LYS A 59 -4.81 5.23 7.46
CA LYS A 59 -6.01 4.92 8.25
C LYS A 59 -7.19 4.48 7.37
N GLN A 60 -7.48 5.25 6.31
CA GLN A 60 -8.56 4.91 5.37
C GLN A 60 -8.32 3.58 4.65
N GLU A 61 -7.09 3.28 4.25
CA GLU A 61 -6.76 2.00 3.62
C GLU A 61 -6.89 0.82 4.60
N ALA A 62 -6.53 1.01 5.86
CA ALA A 62 -6.68 0.01 6.90
C ALA A 62 -8.17 -0.26 7.20
N ASP A 63 -9.00 0.79 7.28
CA ASP A 63 -10.44 0.69 7.49
C ASP A 63 -11.11 -0.07 6.32
N VAL A 64 -10.80 0.30 5.08
CA VAL A 64 -11.31 -0.38 3.88
C VAL A 64 -10.89 -1.85 3.86
N LYS A 65 -9.62 -2.16 4.15
CA LYS A 65 -9.11 -3.53 4.22
C LYS A 65 -9.82 -4.35 5.31
N ALA A 66 -10.07 -3.75 6.47
CA ALA A 66 -10.79 -4.41 7.57
C ALA A 66 -12.23 -4.75 7.18
N LEU A 67 -12.93 -3.84 6.49
CA LEU A 67 -14.30 -4.09 6.01
C LEU A 67 -14.34 -5.18 4.93
N TYR A 68 -13.36 -5.20 4.01
CA TYR A 68 -13.23 -6.31 3.07
C TYR A 68 -13.00 -7.66 3.75
N ALA A 69 -12.20 -7.70 4.82
CA ALA A 69 -11.98 -8.93 5.59
C ALA A 69 -13.26 -9.43 6.29
N LEU A 70 -14.22 -8.54 6.54
CA LEU A 70 -15.55 -8.88 7.04
C LEU A 70 -16.53 -9.30 5.91
N GLY A 71 -16.09 -9.32 4.66
CA GLY A 71 -16.90 -9.73 3.50
C GLY A 71 -17.85 -8.65 2.97
N TRP A 72 -17.61 -7.38 3.29
CA TRP A 72 -18.45 -6.28 2.81
C TRP A 72 -18.21 -6.01 1.32
N SER A 73 -19.26 -5.62 0.60
CA SER A 73 -19.14 -5.20 -0.80
C SER A 73 -18.60 -3.77 -0.91
N ASN A 74 -18.11 -3.40 -2.10
CA ASN A 74 -17.58 -2.05 -2.34
C ASN A 74 -18.65 -0.97 -2.14
N GLU A 75 -19.91 -1.30 -2.41
CA GLU A 75 -21.07 -0.41 -2.23
C GLU A 75 -21.32 -0.19 -0.74
N ASP A 76 -21.39 -1.26 0.05
CA ASP A 76 -21.57 -1.18 1.51
C ASP A 76 -20.43 -0.39 2.18
N ILE A 77 -19.20 -0.57 1.71
CA ILE A 77 -18.03 0.14 2.23
C ILE A 77 -18.11 1.63 1.87
N ALA A 78 -18.50 1.96 0.64
CA ALA A 78 -18.67 3.34 0.18
C ALA A 78 -19.70 4.07 1.03
N ASP A 79 -20.85 3.43 1.28
CA ASP A 79 -21.93 3.97 2.10
C ASP A 79 -21.50 4.13 3.57
N LYS A 80 -20.82 3.12 4.13
CA LYS A 80 -20.34 3.15 5.52
C LYS A 80 -19.33 4.26 5.77
N LEU A 81 -18.42 4.48 4.84
CA LEU A 81 -17.36 5.48 4.95
C LEU A 81 -17.76 6.85 4.37
N GLN A 82 -18.97 6.98 3.83
CA GLN A 82 -19.47 8.17 3.15
C GLN A 82 -18.52 8.71 2.08
N VAL A 83 -17.99 7.80 1.26
CA VAL A 83 -17.10 8.12 0.14
C VAL A 83 -17.66 7.55 -1.15
N SER A 84 -17.27 8.12 -2.29
CA SER A 84 -17.74 7.60 -3.58
C SER A 84 -17.20 6.20 -3.86
N LEU A 85 -17.96 5.39 -4.59
CA LEU A 85 -17.53 4.06 -5.02
C LEU A 85 -16.23 4.11 -5.86
N SER A 86 -16.08 5.16 -6.69
CA SER A 86 -14.82 5.43 -7.41
C SER A 86 -13.63 5.60 -6.47
N ARG A 87 -13.82 6.23 -5.31
CA ARG A 87 -12.78 6.42 -4.29
C ARG A 87 -12.42 5.10 -3.62
N ILE A 88 -13.39 4.24 -3.33
CA ILE A 88 -13.13 2.88 -2.82
C ILE A 88 -12.31 2.05 -3.81
N SER A 89 -12.64 2.12 -5.10
CA SER A 89 -11.85 1.45 -6.15
C SER A 89 -10.41 1.97 -6.22
N GLN A 90 -10.20 3.28 -6.09
CA GLN A 90 -8.85 3.87 -6.02
C GLN A 90 -8.07 3.39 -4.78
N ILE A 91 -8.72 3.38 -3.61
CA ILE A 91 -8.10 2.92 -2.35
C ILE A 91 -7.72 1.44 -2.46
N THR A 92 -8.63 0.61 -2.98
CA THR A 92 -8.40 -0.83 -3.18
C THR A 92 -7.24 -1.06 -4.16
N GLY A 93 -7.20 -0.29 -5.26
CA GLY A 93 -6.09 -0.31 -6.21
C GLY A 93 -4.76 0.06 -5.55
N SER A 94 -4.73 1.09 -4.72
CA SER A 94 -3.52 1.50 -4.00
C SER A 94 -3.05 0.45 -2.99
N ILE A 95 -3.97 -0.19 -2.26
CA ILE A 95 -3.65 -1.29 -1.33
C ILE A 95 -2.98 -2.44 -2.09
N ASN A 96 -3.58 -2.85 -3.22
CA ASN A 96 -3.07 -3.97 -4.01
C ASN A 96 -1.72 -3.64 -4.68
N GLU A 97 -1.53 -2.40 -5.15
CA GLU A 97 -0.25 -1.93 -5.69
C GLU A 97 0.85 -2.00 -4.63
N LYS A 98 0.56 -1.50 -3.42
CA LYS A 98 1.50 -1.52 -2.30
C LYS A 98 1.84 -2.95 -1.84
N GLN A 99 0.90 -3.89 -1.94
CA GLN A 99 1.11 -5.30 -1.59
C GLN A 99 1.77 -6.12 -2.72
N GLY A 100 1.92 -5.53 -3.92
CA GLY A 100 2.45 -6.23 -5.08
C GLY A 100 1.51 -7.30 -5.64
N THR A 101 0.23 -7.29 -5.24
CA THR A 101 -0.81 -8.20 -5.76
C THR A 101 -1.31 -7.79 -7.13
N VAL A 102 -1.13 -6.52 -7.53
CA VAL A 102 -1.34 -6.10 -8.91
C VAL A 102 -0.07 -6.39 -9.71
N CYS A 103 -0.07 -7.49 -10.46
CA CYS A 103 0.82 -7.62 -11.63
C CYS A 103 0.62 -6.36 -12.46
N GLY A 104 1.70 -5.61 -12.70
CA GLY A 104 1.66 -4.27 -13.29
C GLY A 104 0.74 -4.16 -14.50
N ARG A 105 0.25 -2.93 -14.76
CA ARG A 105 -0.66 -2.55 -15.86
C ARG A 105 -0.62 -3.57 -16.99
N PRO A 106 -1.78 -4.09 -17.46
CA PRO A 106 -1.80 -5.11 -18.50
C PRO A 106 -0.83 -4.70 -19.59
N ILE A 107 0.25 -5.49 -19.75
CA ILE A 107 1.24 -5.25 -20.78
C ILE A 107 0.42 -5.15 -22.06
N LYS A 108 0.54 -4.04 -22.79
CA LYS A 108 -0.07 -3.92 -24.11
C LYS A 108 0.50 -5.06 -24.95
N MET A 109 -0.19 -6.18 -24.99
CA MET A 109 0.13 -7.28 -25.88
C MET A 109 0.01 -6.71 -27.28
N LEU A 110 1.07 -6.81 -28.06
CA LEU A 110 1.04 -6.45 -29.47
C LEU A 110 0.05 -7.40 -30.13
N SER A 111 -1.16 -6.93 -30.40
CA SER A 111 -2.13 -7.70 -31.17
C SER A 111 -1.65 -7.74 -32.61
N TYR A 112 -1.42 -8.94 -33.11
CA TYR A 112 -1.13 -9.16 -34.51
C TYR A 112 -2.31 -8.66 -35.35
N HIS A 113 -2.01 -7.83 -36.35
CA HIS A 113 -2.98 -7.43 -37.35
C HIS A 113 -2.52 -7.93 -38.73
N PRO A 114 -3.42 -8.43 -39.59
CA PRO A 114 -3.06 -9.00 -40.90
C PRO A 114 -2.24 -8.08 -41.81
N TRP A 115 -2.33 -6.75 -41.65
CA TRP A 115 -1.54 -5.80 -42.44
C TRP A 115 -0.04 -5.77 -42.08
N MET A 116 0.34 -6.36 -40.93
CA MET A 116 1.73 -6.45 -40.47
C MET A 116 2.55 -7.43 -41.33
N ASP A 117 1.92 -8.39 -41.99
CA ASP A 117 2.60 -9.35 -42.89
C ASP A 117 3.28 -8.68 -44.07
N GLY A 118 2.69 -7.59 -44.59
CA GLY A 118 3.26 -6.83 -45.71
C GLY A 118 4.59 -6.12 -45.37
N HIS A 119 4.95 -6.05 -44.09
CA HIS A 119 6.17 -5.40 -43.61
C HIS A 119 7.26 -6.38 -43.18
N VAL A 120 7.01 -7.69 -43.25
CA VAL A 120 7.99 -8.73 -42.92
C VAL A 120 8.99 -8.84 -44.08
N LYS A 121 10.10 -8.10 -44.00
CA LYS A 121 11.22 -8.26 -44.93
C LYS A 121 11.92 -9.59 -44.64
N MET A 122 11.68 -10.60 -45.48
CA MET A 122 12.52 -11.80 -45.49
C MET A 122 13.94 -11.42 -45.89
N LYS A 123 14.90 -11.62 -44.99
CA LYS A 123 16.33 -11.57 -45.35
C LYS A 123 16.72 -12.95 -45.85
N PHE A 124 17.12 -13.04 -47.11
CA PHE A 124 17.84 -14.18 -47.68
C PHE A 124 19.33 -14.05 -47.38
#